data_AF-A0A316W3F8-F1
#
_entry.id   AF-A0A316W3F8-F1
#
_cell.length_a   1.000
_cell.length_b   1.000
_cell.length_c   1.000
_cell.angle_alpha   90.00
_cell.angle_beta   90.00
_cell.angle_gamma   90.00
#
_symmetry.space_group_name_H-M   'P 1'
#
loop_
_entity.id
_entity.type
_entity.pdbx_description
1 polymer ?
#
loop_
_entity_poly.entity_id
_entity_poly.type
_entity_poly.pdbx_seq_one_letter_code
_entity_poly.pdbx_strand_id
1 'polypeptide(L)'
;MSASAKALHGRFISLASAWPRDPLRPTAQFGLSIRAAADRAFLVSPPSETQDIMDGKLPNARNGVGHAAAKGEVGAGSEVAKFKQLSAVEESNAERALSVLQALKDGSANSEYPTPSSILRPASHPEYYDQLLQTIQKASQGQDVSPSFGQRVKLFFGMR
;
A
#
# COMPACT_ATOMS: atom_id res chain seq x y z
N MET A 1 25.59 4.61 -17.38
CA MET A 1 24.18 5.02 -17.24
C MET A 1 23.52 4.49 -15.94
N SER A 2 24.30 4.15 -14.89
CA SER A 2 23.76 3.65 -13.60
C SER A 2 23.12 4.73 -12.71
N ALA A 3 23.46 6.01 -12.90
CA ALA A 3 22.98 7.09 -12.05
C ALA A 3 21.46 7.30 -12.14
N SER A 4 20.88 7.09 -13.33
CA SER A 4 19.44 7.21 -13.58
C SER A 4 18.64 6.13 -12.86
N ALA A 5 19.04 4.85 -12.98
CA ALA A 5 18.37 3.73 -12.32
C ALA A 5 18.35 3.86 -10.78
N LYS A 6 19.47 4.28 -10.18
CA LYS A 6 19.56 4.51 -8.74
C LYS A 6 18.68 5.69 -8.30
N ALA A 7 18.65 6.77 -9.07
CA ALA A 7 17.81 7.93 -8.77
C ALA A 7 16.31 7.58 -8.85
N LEU A 8 15.89 6.88 -9.91
CA LEU A 8 14.51 6.42 -10.07
C LEU A 8 14.11 5.47 -8.94
N HIS A 9 14.93 4.47 -8.64
CA HIS A 9 14.71 3.57 -7.51
C HIS A 9 14.49 4.35 -6.20
N GLY A 10 15.36 5.30 -5.88
CA GLY A 10 15.21 6.15 -4.70
C GLY A 10 13.87 6.90 -4.63
N ARG A 11 13.38 7.39 -5.77
CA ARG A 11 12.06 8.05 -5.83
C ARG A 11 10.91 7.05 -5.61
N PHE A 12 10.99 5.84 -6.15
CA PHE A 12 10.01 4.78 -5.87
C PHE A 12 10.00 4.40 -4.38
N ILE A 13 11.16 4.27 -3.76
CA ILE A 13 11.26 3.98 -2.32
C ILE A 13 10.66 5.13 -1.48
N SER A 14 10.94 6.38 -1.86
CA SER A 14 10.33 7.55 -1.19
C SER A 14 8.81 7.60 -1.37
N LEU A 15 8.30 7.21 -2.53
CA LEU A 15 6.86 7.16 -2.79
C LEU A 15 6.20 6.03 -1.99
N ALA A 16 6.82 4.86 -1.96
CA ALA A 16 6.39 3.69 -1.22
C ALA A 16 6.29 3.94 0.29
N SER A 17 7.29 4.62 0.88
CA SER A 17 7.28 4.96 2.31
C SER A 17 6.22 6.00 2.67
N ALA A 18 5.89 6.88 1.72
CA ALA A 18 4.88 7.90 1.89
C ALA A 18 3.46 7.41 1.55
N TRP A 19 3.27 6.13 1.21
CA TRP A 19 1.96 5.56 0.92
C TRP A 19 1.15 5.36 2.22
N PRO A 20 -0.17 5.61 2.23
CA PRO A 20 -1.00 5.37 3.41
C PRO A 20 -0.91 3.93 3.90
N ARG A 21 -0.98 3.75 5.22
CA ARG A 21 -1.08 2.43 5.87
C ARG A 21 -2.51 1.92 5.77
N ASP A 22 -2.68 0.68 5.34
CA ASP A 22 -3.96 -0.03 5.36
C ASP A 22 -4.18 -0.67 6.75
N PRO A 23 -5.15 -0.19 7.56
CA PRO A 23 -5.45 -0.76 8.87
C PRO A 23 -6.24 -2.08 8.78
N LEU A 24 -6.97 -2.31 7.68
CA LEU A 24 -7.76 -3.52 7.48
C LEU A 24 -6.87 -4.71 7.09
N ARG A 25 -5.73 -4.43 6.47
CA ARG A 25 -4.80 -5.46 5.97
C ARG A 25 -3.37 -5.13 6.40
N PRO A 26 -3.05 -5.29 7.70
CA PRO A 26 -1.73 -4.94 8.23
C PRO A 26 -0.59 -5.69 7.53
N THR A 27 -0.91 -6.88 7.01
CA THR A 27 -0.02 -7.80 6.33
C THR A 27 0.15 -7.57 4.83
N ALA A 28 -0.77 -6.84 4.18
CA ALA A 28 -0.78 -6.64 2.73
C ALA A 28 -0.73 -5.15 2.39
N GLN A 29 0.41 -4.53 2.73
CA GLN A 29 0.61 -3.09 2.57
C GLN A 29 1.09 -2.75 1.16
N PHE A 30 0.35 -1.89 0.45
CA PHE A 30 0.69 -1.56 -0.93
C PHE A 30 2.06 -0.88 -1.07
N GLY A 31 2.46 -0.04 -0.12
CA GLY A 31 3.81 0.54 -0.10
C GLY A 31 4.93 -0.52 -0.12
N LEU A 32 4.74 -1.67 0.55
CA LEU A 32 5.71 -2.76 0.49
C LEU A 32 5.76 -3.40 -0.90
N SER A 33 4.61 -3.55 -1.56
CA SER A 33 4.57 -4.06 -2.93
C SER A 33 5.24 -3.13 -3.95
N ILE A 34 5.11 -1.81 -3.79
CA ILE A 34 5.81 -0.83 -4.64
C ILE A 34 7.33 -0.97 -4.45
N ARG A 35 7.79 -1.07 -3.20
CA ARG A 35 9.21 -1.28 -2.89
C ARG A 35 9.73 -2.58 -3.48
N ALA A 36 9.02 -3.68 -3.27
CA ALA A 36 9.36 -4.98 -3.82
C ALA A 36 9.45 -4.94 -5.36
N ALA A 37 8.48 -4.30 -6.02
CA ALA A 37 8.48 -4.12 -7.47
C ALA A 37 9.67 -3.27 -7.94
N ALA A 38 10.00 -2.18 -7.24
CA ALA A 38 11.15 -1.34 -7.55
C ALA A 38 12.48 -2.08 -7.36
N ASP A 39 12.64 -2.83 -6.27
CA ASP A 39 13.83 -3.64 -6.01
C ASP A 39 14.05 -4.66 -7.14
N ARG A 40 12.99 -5.34 -7.59
CA ARG A 40 13.06 -6.27 -8.72
C ARG A 40 13.43 -5.56 -10.03
N ALA A 41 12.84 -4.40 -10.29
CA ALA A 41 13.03 -3.67 -11.54
C ALA A 41 14.44 -3.09 -11.66
N PHE A 42 14.98 -2.51 -10.59
CA PHE A 42 16.20 -1.71 -10.64
C PHE A 42 17.44 -2.43 -10.12
N LEU A 43 17.31 -3.41 -9.23
CA LEU A 43 18.45 -4.15 -8.68
C LEU A 43 18.76 -5.38 -9.53
N VAL A 44 20.06 -5.68 -9.70
CA VAL A 44 20.54 -6.90 -10.37
C VAL A 44 20.15 -8.13 -9.56
N SER A 45 20.29 -8.05 -8.23
CA SER A 45 19.87 -9.08 -7.28
C SER A 45 18.94 -8.44 -6.25
N PRO A 46 17.62 -8.65 -6.35
CA PRO A 46 16.68 -8.19 -5.32
C PRO A 46 16.82 -9.04 -4.04
N PRO A 47 16.55 -8.47 -2.86
CA PRO A 47 16.58 -9.22 -1.61
C PRO A 47 15.49 -10.30 -1.59
N SER A 48 15.72 -11.42 -0.89
CA SER A 48 14.76 -12.54 -0.82
C SER A 48 13.39 -12.12 -0.27
N GLU A 49 13.36 -11.14 0.63
CA GLU A 49 12.13 -10.55 1.18
C GLU A 49 11.18 -9.99 0.10
N THR A 50 11.73 -9.49 -1.00
CA THR A 50 10.98 -9.02 -2.17
C THR A 50 10.20 -10.15 -2.83
N GLN A 51 10.77 -11.37 -2.87
CA GLN A 51 10.10 -12.54 -3.44
C GLN A 51 9.00 -13.04 -2.50
N ASP A 52 9.28 -13.10 -1.20
CA ASP A 52 8.30 -13.52 -0.19
C ASP A 52 7.03 -12.63 -0.23
N ILE A 53 7.19 -11.30 -0.32
CA ILE A 53 6.06 -10.35 -0.40
C ILE A 53 5.20 -10.60 -1.65
N MET A 54 5.81 -10.94 -2.79
CA MET A 54 5.11 -11.23 -4.04
C MET A 54 4.39 -12.57 -4.02
N ASP A 55 5.00 -13.58 -3.40
CA ASP A 55 4.43 -14.92 -3.23
C ASP A 55 3.31 -14.97 -2.17
N GLY A 56 2.92 -13.81 -1.62
CA GLY A 56 1.95 -13.70 -0.54
C GLY A 56 2.46 -14.28 0.79
N LYS A 57 3.77 -14.53 0.87
CA LYS A 57 4.43 -15.08 2.04
C LYS A 57 4.76 -13.94 3.00
N LEU A 58 4.10 -13.99 4.15
CA LEU A 58 4.08 -12.90 5.11
C LEU A 58 5.43 -12.79 5.84
N PRO A 59 6.03 -11.59 5.96
CA PRO A 59 7.01 -11.37 7.01
C PRO A 59 6.29 -11.56 8.36
N ASN A 60 6.85 -12.43 9.20
CA ASN A 60 6.21 -12.98 10.39
C ASN A 60 5.60 -11.90 11.29
N ALA A 61 4.27 -11.74 11.25
CA ALA A 61 3.51 -10.75 12.02
C ALA A 61 3.35 -11.12 13.52
N ARG A 62 4.22 -11.98 14.08
CA ARG A 62 4.16 -12.38 15.51
C ARG A 62 4.79 -11.38 16.47
N ASN A 63 5.39 -10.29 15.98
CA ASN A 63 5.76 -9.16 16.83
C ASN A 63 4.73 -8.05 16.69
N GLY A 64 3.62 -8.20 17.40
CA GLY A 64 2.78 -7.07 17.76
C GLY A 64 3.52 -6.18 18.74
N VAL A 65 4.17 -5.13 18.25
CA VAL A 65 4.55 -3.98 19.06
C VAL A 65 4.32 -2.73 18.21
N GLY A 66 3.47 -1.83 18.72
CA GLY A 66 3.27 -0.52 18.13
C GLY A 66 4.56 0.30 18.11
N HIS A 67 4.57 1.34 17.28
CA HIS A 67 5.44 2.52 17.40
C HIS A 67 6.92 2.27 17.76
N ALA A 68 7.76 2.23 16.73
CA ALA A 68 8.97 3.04 16.71
C ALA A 68 9.05 3.60 15.27
N ALA A 69 9.11 4.91 15.03
CA ALA A 69 10.31 5.68 15.29
C ALA A 69 11.59 4.82 15.18
N ALA A 70 11.69 4.02 14.12
CA ALA A 70 12.91 3.30 13.78
C ALA A 70 13.94 4.32 13.26
N LYS A 71 14.58 5.01 14.22
CA LYS A 71 16.01 5.26 14.13
C LYS A 71 16.66 3.97 13.64
N GLY A 72 17.53 4.13 12.66
CA GLY A 72 17.90 3.07 11.73
C GLY A 72 18.32 1.76 12.39
N GLU A 73 17.77 0.68 11.86
CA GLU A 73 18.51 -0.55 11.68
C GLU A 73 18.31 -0.94 10.22
N VAL A 74 19.20 -0.38 9.41
CA VAL A 74 19.47 -0.81 8.05
C VAL A 74 19.98 -2.24 8.22
N GLY A 75 19.11 -3.22 7.96
CA GLY A 75 19.48 -4.63 7.94
C GLY A 75 20.76 -4.77 7.12
N ALA A 76 21.82 -5.18 7.82
CA ALA A 76 23.16 -5.35 7.33
C ALA A 76 23.18 -6.38 6.20
N GLY A 77 23.01 -5.85 5.00
CA GLY A 77 23.30 -6.48 3.72
C GLY A 77 23.76 -5.39 2.76
N SER A 78 24.63 -4.50 3.23
CA SER A 78 25.35 -3.54 2.37
C SER A 78 26.41 -4.29 1.56
N GLU A 79 25.99 -5.30 0.79
CA GLU A 79 26.59 -5.44 -0.53
C GLU A 79 26.11 -4.22 -1.32
N VAL A 80 27.04 -3.47 -1.90
CA VAL A 80 26.72 -2.30 -2.73
C VAL A 80 25.72 -2.77 -3.79
N ALA A 81 24.43 -2.46 -3.58
CA ALA A 81 23.37 -3.02 -4.38
C ALA A 81 23.63 -2.64 -5.84
N LYS A 82 23.94 -3.65 -6.66
CA LYS A 82 24.29 -3.43 -8.06
C LYS A 82 23.00 -3.09 -8.80
N PHE A 83 22.99 -1.92 -9.44
CA PHE A 83 21.86 -1.47 -10.24
C PHE A 83 21.97 -2.00 -11.67
N LYS A 84 20.83 -2.36 -12.24
CA LYS A 84 20.69 -2.69 -13.67
C LYS A 84 20.95 -1.43 -14.50
N GLN A 85 21.52 -1.60 -15.68
CA GLN A 85 21.52 -0.54 -16.69
C GLN A 85 20.15 -0.56 -17.37
N LEU A 86 19.46 0.57 -17.36
CA LEU A 86 18.16 0.71 -18.02
C LEU A 86 18.35 1.24 -19.44
N SER A 87 17.49 0.80 -20.35
CA SER A 87 17.33 1.43 -21.66
C SER A 87 16.48 2.70 -21.54
N ALA A 88 16.61 3.62 -22.50
CA ALA A 88 15.84 4.87 -22.52
C ALA A 88 14.32 4.65 -22.50
N VAL A 89 13.84 3.54 -23.09
CA VAL A 89 12.42 3.18 -23.09
C VAL A 89 11.96 2.75 -21.69
N GLU A 90 12.77 1.96 -20.99
CA GLU A 90 12.47 1.55 -19.61
C GLU A 90 12.50 2.73 -18.64
N GLU A 91 13.42 3.68 -18.83
CA GLU A 91 13.46 4.92 -18.05
C GLU A 91 12.19 5.74 -18.24
N SER A 92 11.77 5.98 -19.48
CA SER A 92 10.54 6.72 -19.78
C SER A 92 9.29 6.03 -19.21
N ASN A 93 9.22 4.70 -19.30
CA ASN A 93 8.12 3.93 -18.72
C ASN A 93 8.13 4.00 -17.18
N ALA A 94 9.30 3.95 -16.55
CA ALA A 94 9.44 4.07 -15.10
C ALA A 94 9.01 5.47 -14.61
N GLU A 95 9.38 6.54 -15.32
CA GLU A 95 8.94 7.90 -15.02
C GLU A 95 7.42 8.05 -15.14
N ARG A 96 6.82 7.50 -16.20
CA ARG A 96 5.36 7.48 -16.36
C ARG A 96 4.68 6.72 -15.23
N ALA A 97 5.19 5.54 -14.87
CA ALA A 97 4.65 4.74 -13.77
C ALA A 97 4.72 5.50 -12.44
N LEU A 98 5.82 6.21 -12.19
CA LEU A 98 5.98 7.05 -11.00
C LEU A 98 4.95 8.17 -10.96
N SER A 99 4.77 8.88 -12.09
CA SER A 99 3.76 9.94 -12.21
C SER A 99 2.35 9.41 -11.96
N VAL A 100 2.01 8.22 -12.46
CA VAL A 100 0.71 7.59 -12.24
C VAL A 100 0.53 7.21 -10.78
N LEU A 101 1.54 6.64 -10.14
CA LEU A 101 1.46 6.29 -8.72
C LEU A 101 1.32 7.54 -7.83
N GLN A 102 1.96 8.66 -8.19
CA GLN A 102 1.76 9.94 -7.52
C GLN A 102 0.32 10.44 -7.68
N ALA A 103 -0.20 10.44 -8.91
CA ALA A 103 -1.58 10.82 -9.20
C ALA A 103 -2.61 9.96 -8.44
N LEU A 104 -2.38 8.65 -8.34
CA LEU A 104 -3.22 7.74 -7.57
C LEU A 104 -3.17 8.03 -6.08
N LYS A 105 -1.98 8.28 -5.53
CA LYS A 105 -1.81 8.63 -4.11
C LYS A 105 -2.53 9.93 -3.76
N ASP A 106 -2.40 10.94 -4.62
CA ASP A 106 -2.99 12.26 -4.41
C ASP A 106 -4.49 12.28 -4.75
N GLY A 107 -5.03 11.18 -5.30
CA GLY A 107 -6.44 11.06 -5.67
C GLY A 107 -6.85 11.93 -6.85
N SER A 108 -5.89 12.42 -7.66
CA SER A 108 -6.18 13.34 -8.77
C SER A 108 -7.07 12.71 -9.83
N ALA A 109 -7.03 11.39 -9.99
CA ALA A 109 -7.91 10.66 -10.92
C ALA A 109 -9.40 10.82 -10.60
N ASN A 110 -9.78 11.00 -9.33
CA ASN A 110 -11.17 11.23 -8.93
C ASN A 110 -11.65 12.64 -9.32
N SER A 111 -10.73 13.58 -9.58
CA SER A 111 -11.08 14.92 -10.08
C SER A 111 -11.41 14.90 -11.58
N GLU A 112 -10.68 14.08 -12.35
CA GLU A 112 -10.88 13.97 -13.80
C GLU A 112 -12.06 13.05 -14.13
N TYR A 113 -12.23 11.97 -13.38
CA TYR A 113 -13.28 10.98 -13.55
C TYR A 113 -14.07 10.80 -12.25
N PRO A 114 -14.99 11.74 -11.92
CA PRO A 114 -15.75 11.67 -10.68
C PRO A 114 -16.66 10.45 -10.67
N THR A 115 -16.72 9.78 -9.52
CA THR A 115 -17.63 8.65 -9.31
C THR A 115 -19.07 9.15 -9.14
N PRO A 116 -20.05 8.66 -9.94
CA PRO A 116 -21.42 9.10 -9.83
C PRO A 116 -22.05 8.68 -8.50
N SER A 117 -22.93 9.51 -7.96
CA SER A 117 -23.58 9.30 -6.66
C SER A 117 -24.39 8.00 -6.61
N SER A 118 -24.93 7.54 -7.74
CA SER A 118 -25.64 6.26 -7.84
C SER A 118 -24.75 5.04 -7.55
N ILE A 119 -23.44 5.14 -7.77
CA ILE A 119 -22.49 4.08 -7.42
C ILE A 119 -22.14 4.16 -5.93
N LEU A 120 -21.96 5.37 -5.40
CA LEU A 120 -21.66 5.61 -3.98
C LEU A 120 -22.85 5.32 -3.05
N ARG A 121 -24.08 5.32 -3.58
CA ARG A 121 -25.31 5.08 -2.82
C ARG A 121 -26.21 4.11 -3.59
N PRO A 122 -25.91 2.80 -3.57
CA PRO A 122 -26.72 1.82 -4.27
C PRO A 122 -28.13 1.77 -3.68
N ALA A 123 -29.14 1.55 -4.53
CA ALA A 123 -30.54 1.55 -4.11
C ALA A 123 -30.86 0.53 -3.01
N SER A 124 -30.16 -0.60 -2.97
CA SER A 124 -30.32 -1.64 -1.94
C SER A 124 -29.77 -1.22 -0.57
N HIS A 125 -28.75 -0.35 -0.55
CA HIS A 125 -28.08 0.05 0.67
C HIS A 125 -27.44 1.45 0.55
N PRO A 126 -28.23 2.53 0.66
CA PRO A 126 -27.73 3.89 0.45
C PRO A 126 -26.55 4.26 1.36
N GLU A 127 -26.55 3.76 2.60
CA GLU A 127 -25.54 4.07 3.63
C GLU A 127 -24.31 3.14 3.60
N TYR A 128 -24.16 2.28 2.58
CA TYR A 128 -23.14 1.20 2.60
C TYR A 128 -21.71 1.76 2.70
N TYR A 129 -21.36 2.67 1.80
CA TYR A 129 -20.02 3.22 1.75
C TYR A 129 -19.74 4.17 2.92
N ASP A 130 -20.77 4.86 3.43
CA ASP A 130 -20.65 5.70 4.62
C ASP A 130 -20.33 4.86 5.87
N GLN A 131 -20.99 3.71 6.04
CA GLN A 131 -20.66 2.75 7.10
C GLN A 131 -19.26 2.16 6.93
N LEU A 132 -18.85 1.85 5.70
CA LEU A 132 -17.52 1.33 5.40
C LEU A 132 -16.42 2.36 5.76
N LEU A 133 -16.61 3.63 5.44
CA LEU A 133 -15.67 4.69 5.82
C LEU A 133 -15.54 4.82 7.35
N GLN A 134 -16.67 4.73 8.06
CA GLN A 134 -16.65 4.76 9.53
C GLN A 134 -15.91 3.57 10.13
N THR A 135 -16.08 2.36 9.58
CA THR A 135 -15.35 1.18 10.08
C THR A 135 -13.85 1.28 9.80
N ILE A 136 -13.45 1.80 8.63
CA ILE A 136 -12.04 2.08 8.33
C ILE A 136 -11.46 3.10 9.30
N GLN A 137 -12.19 4.19 9.59
CA GLN A 137 -11.74 5.22 10.52
C GLN A 137 -11.63 4.69 11.96
N LYS A 138 -12.53 3.81 12.39
CA LYS A 138 -12.44 3.12 13.68
C LYS A 138 -11.23 2.19 13.74
N ALA A 139 -10.99 1.41 12.69
CA ALA A 139 -9.82 0.53 12.59
C ALA A 139 -8.51 1.31 12.64
N SER A 140 -8.41 2.46 11.96
CA SER A 140 -7.21 3.29 11.99
C SER A 140 -6.93 3.91 13.36
N GLN A 141 -7.98 4.09 14.18
CA GLN A 141 -7.89 4.52 15.58
C GLN A 141 -7.60 3.36 16.55
N GLY A 142 -7.50 2.12 16.06
CA GLY A 142 -7.29 0.93 16.89
C GLY A 142 -8.54 0.47 17.65
N GLN A 143 -9.73 0.96 17.26
CA GLN A 143 -11.00 0.48 17.81
C GLN A 143 -11.39 -0.85 17.17
N ASP A 144 -12.01 -1.74 17.95
CA ASP A 144 -12.53 -3.01 17.42
C ASP A 144 -13.67 -2.74 16.44
N VAL A 145 -13.51 -3.22 15.20
CA VAL A 145 -14.49 -3.13 14.12
C VAL A 145 -15.48 -4.28 14.11
N SER A 146 -15.26 -5.28 14.96
CA SER A 146 -16.15 -6.42 15.10
C SER A 146 -17.50 -5.98 15.65
N PRO A 147 -18.62 -6.32 15.01
CA PRO A 147 -19.93 -6.00 15.57
C PRO A 147 -20.04 -6.67 16.94
N SER A 148 -20.46 -5.89 17.94
CA SER A 148 -20.77 -6.39 19.28
C SER A 148 -21.78 -7.52 19.19
N PHE A 149 -21.76 -8.45 20.15
CA PHE A 149 -22.70 -9.58 20.20
C PHE A 149 -24.16 -9.12 20.06
N GLY A 150 -24.56 -8.04 20.73
CA GLY A 150 -25.91 -7.48 20.61
C GLY A 150 -26.23 -6.93 19.21
N GLN A 151 -25.23 -6.39 18.51
CA GLN A 151 -25.36 -5.95 17.12
C GLN A 151 -25.47 -7.14 16.16
N ARG A 152 -24.70 -8.21 16.38
CA ARG A 152 -24.80 -9.46 15.60
C ARG A 152 -26.18 -10.08 15.74
N VAL A 153 -26.73 -10.10 16.96
CA VAL A 153 -28.09 -10.58 17.23
C VAL A 153 -29.13 -9.72 16.51
N LYS A 154 -29.05 -8.39 16.58
CA LYS A 154 -29.96 -7.50 15.84
C LYS A 154 -29.90 -7.69 14.33
N LEU A 155 -28.70 -7.80 13.77
CA LEU A 155 -28.48 -8.08 12.34
C LEU A 155 -29.09 -9.43 11.94
N PHE A 156 -28.95 -10.47 12.78
CA PHE A 156 -29.52 -11.79 12.54
C PHE A 156 -31.05 -11.77 12.51
N PHE A 157 -31.68 -10.96 13.37
CA PHE A 157 -33.13 -10.78 13.40
C PHE A 157 -33.66 -9.68 12.46
N GLY A 158 -32.81 -9.14 11.57
CA GLY A 158 -33.21 -8.11 10.60
C GLY A 158 -33.62 -6.77 11.23
N MET A 159 -33.28 -6.55 12.49
CA MET A 159 -33.53 -5.29 13.19
C MET A 159 -32.40 -4.31 12.87
N ARG A 160 -32.71 -3.26 12.09
CA ARG A 160 -31.83 -2.11 11.88
C ARG A 160 -32.10 -1.03 12.91
#